data_AF-A0A5J4PKH3-F1
#
_entry.id   AF-A0A5J4PKH3-F1
#
_cell.length_a   1.000
_cell.length_b   1.000
_cell.length_c   1.000
_cell.angle_alpha   90.00
_cell.angle_beta   90.00
_cell.angle_gamma   90.00
#
_symmetry.space_group_name_H-M   'P 1'
#
loop_
_entity.id
_entity.type
_entity.pdbx_description
1 polymer ?
#
loop_
_entity_poly.entity_id
_entity_poly.type
_entity_poly.pdbx_seq_one_letter_code
_entity_poly.pdbx_strand_id
1 'polypeptide(L)'
;VQETFFHEKQTVIENCLFGVDINPNSVKICQLRLWIELLKHTYYRSGTNELETLPNIDINIKCGNSLISRFDLHGNYSTLPLVTQQKLQRATREYKDQVVLYKCMNDKATKKLTRKNIARIKATFNQINNPTDVDYRKWKEVEAKFTAHFTSLRFDEDKDGWNKQLELLQAKTNSLREKYEQKIKTFYSNAFEWSFEFPEVLDDNGNFIGFDAVIGNPPYMRVQTIRNSYPKLADKYEELYKSATGSYDIYAFFAEKSLSLVKESGVINSSFSMATR
;
A
#
# COMPACT_ATOMS: atom_id res chain seq x y z
N VAL A 1 14.40 4.46 36.32
CA VAL A 1 13.39 5.44 35.85
C VAL A 1 13.68 5.90 34.43
N GLN A 2 14.84 6.50 34.13
CA GLN A 2 15.19 6.97 32.77
C GLN A 2 15.27 5.83 31.74
N GLU A 3 15.95 4.73 32.08
CA GLU A 3 16.02 3.51 31.26
C GLU A 3 14.62 2.93 30.98
N THR A 4 13.77 2.83 32.01
CA THR A 4 12.38 2.39 31.88
C THR A 4 11.60 3.24 30.87
N PHE A 5 11.71 4.58 30.97
CA PHE A 5 10.99 5.48 30.07
C PHE A 5 11.49 5.39 28.62
N PHE A 6 12.79 5.15 28.43
CA PHE A 6 13.35 4.89 27.10
C PHE A 6 12.76 3.62 26.48
N HIS A 7 12.74 2.50 27.22
CA HIS A 7 12.21 1.24 26.72
C HIS A 7 10.71 1.29 26.40
N GLU A 8 9.91 1.95 27.23
CA GLU A 8 8.48 2.13 26.95
C GLU A 8 8.25 2.96 25.68
N LYS A 9 8.94 4.10 25.54
CA LYS A 9 8.87 4.92 24.33
C LYS A 9 9.35 4.17 23.10
N GLN A 10 10.44 3.43 23.23
CA GLN A 10 10.97 2.59 22.16
C GLN A 10 9.92 1.57 21.73
N THR A 11 9.31 0.86 22.68
CA THR A 11 8.26 -0.14 22.40
C THR A 11 7.09 0.48 21.65
N VAL A 12 6.59 1.63 22.09
CA VAL A 12 5.49 2.33 21.42
C VAL A 12 5.89 2.75 19.99
N ILE A 13 7.07 3.32 19.81
CA ILE A 13 7.53 3.81 18.50
C ILE A 13 7.80 2.66 17.54
N GLU A 14 8.36 1.54 18.01
CA GLU A 14 8.71 0.38 17.17
C GLU A 14 7.52 -0.52 16.84
N ASN A 15 6.55 -0.65 17.75
CA ASN A 15 5.51 -1.68 17.63
C ASN A 15 4.09 -1.12 17.54
N CYS A 16 3.84 0.13 17.94
CA CYS A 16 2.49 0.69 17.99
C CYS A 16 2.27 1.83 17.01
N LEU A 17 3.31 2.60 16.66
CA LEU A 17 3.19 3.76 15.79
C LEU A 17 3.51 3.42 14.34
N PHE A 18 2.53 3.57 13.46
CA PHE A 18 2.66 3.42 12.01
C PHE A 18 2.18 4.70 11.33
N GLY A 19 2.92 5.17 10.32
CA GLY A 19 2.65 6.46 9.69
C GLY A 19 2.84 6.44 8.18
N VAL A 20 1.99 7.17 7.48
CA VAL A 20 2.08 7.37 6.03
C VAL A 20 1.86 8.83 5.68
N ASP A 21 2.70 9.38 4.81
CA ASP A 21 2.54 10.71 4.22
C ASP A 21 2.95 10.66 2.76
N ILE A 22 2.28 11.44 1.90
CA ILE A 22 2.62 11.51 0.47
C ILE A 22 3.90 12.30 0.21
N ASN A 23 4.26 13.21 1.12
CA ASN A 23 5.45 14.04 1.03
C ASN A 23 6.65 13.35 1.71
N PRO A 24 7.70 12.99 0.96
CA PRO A 24 8.87 12.32 1.52
C PRO A 24 9.62 13.18 2.56
N ASN A 25 9.50 14.51 2.49
CA ASN A 25 10.10 15.39 3.50
C ASN A 25 9.36 15.32 4.84
N SER A 26 8.02 15.26 4.82
CA SER A 26 7.22 15.05 6.03
C SER A 26 7.59 13.75 6.74
N VAL A 27 7.77 12.67 5.96
CA VAL A 27 8.23 11.36 6.48
C VAL A 27 9.57 11.48 7.19
N LYS A 28 10.57 12.12 6.57
CA LYS A 28 11.90 12.30 7.16
C LYS A 28 11.87 13.15 8.43
N ILE A 29 11.07 14.22 8.44
CA ILE A 29 10.93 15.09 9.61
C ILE A 29 10.25 14.33 10.75
N CYS A 30 9.23 13.53 10.46
CA CYS A 30 8.56 12.67 11.44
C CYS A 30 9.55 11.67 12.07
N GLN A 31 10.30 10.94 11.24
CA GLN A 31 11.35 10.03 11.71
C GLN A 31 12.37 10.76 12.60
N LEU A 32 12.88 11.93 12.16
CA LEU A 32 13.82 12.72 12.96
C LEU A 32 13.23 13.14 14.30
N ARG A 33 11.97 13.59 14.34
CA ARG A 33 11.30 13.98 15.60
C ARG A 33 11.17 12.82 16.57
N LEU A 34 10.81 11.63 16.08
CA LEU A 34 10.73 10.43 16.90
C LEU A 34 12.11 10.01 17.45
N TRP A 35 13.16 10.10 16.64
CA TRP A 35 14.53 9.86 17.13
C TRP A 35 14.98 10.87 18.18
N ILE A 36 14.72 12.17 17.97
CA ILE A 36 15.05 13.21 18.96
C ILE A 36 14.31 12.96 20.27
N GLU A 37 13.05 12.51 20.19
CA GLU A 37 12.26 12.21 21.38
C GLU A 37 12.83 11.03 22.19
N LEU A 38 13.36 10.01 21.51
CA LEU A 38 14.07 8.91 22.16
C LEU A 38 15.43 9.34 22.72
N LEU A 39 16.18 10.16 21.98
CA LEU A 39 17.48 10.70 22.39
C LEU A 39 17.41 11.50 23.70
N LYS A 40 16.28 12.11 24.04
CA LYS A 40 16.11 12.80 25.33
C LYS A 40 16.24 11.87 26.55
N HIS A 41 16.02 10.58 26.36
CA HIS A 41 16.00 9.59 27.44
C HIS A 41 17.02 8.48 27.26
N THR A 42 17.91 8.59 26.26
CA THR A 42 19.03 7.67 26.12
C THR A 42 19.92 7.70 27.35
N TYR A 43 20.62 6.60 27.56
CA TYR A 43 21.50 6.36 28.68
C TYR A 43 22.75 5.62 28.20
N TYR A 44 23.79 5.63 29.04
CA TYR A 44 24.99 4.83 28.81
C TYR A 44 24.76 3.43 29.38
N ARG A 45 25.13 2.40 28.62
CA ARG A 45 24.97 1.01 29.08
C ARG A 45 25.85 0.77 30.30
N SER A 46 25.32 0.06 31.28
CA SER A 46 26.05 -0.21 32.52
C SER A 46 27.32 -1.02 32.23
N GLY A 47 28.48 -0.48 32.62
CA GLY A 47 29.79 -1.11 32.39
C GLY A 47 30.44 -0.81 31.04
N THR A 48 29.82 -0.01 30.16
CA THR A 48 30.45 0.50 28.94
C THR A 48 30.28 2.01 28.82
N ASN A 49 31.22 2.70 28.16
CA ASN A 49 31.07 4.12 27.81
C ASN A 49 30.25 4.31 26.51
N GLU A 50 29.40 3.34 26.17
CA GLU A 50 28.62 3.34 24.94
C GLU A 50 27.18 3.77 25.21
N LEU A 51 26.69 4.69 24.38
CA LEU A 51 25.30 5.11 24.40
C LEU A 51 24.38 3.98 23.90
N GLU A 52 23.17 3.89 24.46
CA GLU A 52 22.15 3.00 23.93
C GLU A 52 21.83 3.32 22.47
N THR A 53 21.65 2.25 21.67
CA THR A 53 21.44 2.36 20.23
C THR A 53 20.00 2.76 19.92
N LEU A 54 19.82 3.71 19.00
CA LEU A 54 18.47 4.10 18.57
C LEU A 54 17.79 3.00 17.74
N PRO A 55 16.48 2.84 17.88
CA PRO A 55 15.69 1.88 17.13
C PRO A 55 15.59 2.22 15.64
N ASN A 56 15.27 1.20 14.83
CA ASN A 56 15.11 1.34 13.39
C ASN A 56 13.66 1.71 13.02
N ILE A 57 13.31 2.98 13.22
CA ILE A 57 11.94 3.49 13.03
C ILE A 57 11.56 3.73 11.57
N ASP A 58 12.51 3.65 10.64
CA ASP A 58 12.32 3.98 9.22
C ASP A 58 11.35 3.02 8.52
N ILE A 59 11.15 1.84 9.09
CA ILE A 59 10.20 0.85 8.57
C ILE A 59 8.74 1.14 8.97
N ASN A 60 8.51 1.95 10.00
CA ASN A 60 7.17 2.25 10.50
C ASN A 60 6.55 3.52 9.89
N ILE A 61 7.39 4.47 9.45
CA ILE A 61 6.93 5.73 8.83
C ILE A 61 7.31 5.73 7.35
N LYS A 62 6.31 5.74 6.46
CA LYS A 62 6.47 5.45 5.04
C LYS A 62 5.92 6.55 4.13
N CYS A 63 6.44 6.61 2.91
CA CYS A 63 5.99 7.55 1.89
C CYS A 63 4.96 6.88 0.97
N GLY A 64 3.82 7.51 0.74
CA GLY A 64 2.81 7.02 -0.19
C GLY A 64 1.46 7.75 -0.11
N ASN A 65 0.63 7.55 -1.13
CA ASN A 65 -0.75 8.03 -1.17
C ASN A 65 -1.66 7.04 -0.44
N SER A 66 -2.00 7.36 0.81
CA SER A 66 -2.84 6.55 1.69
C SER A 66 -4.27 6.32 1.19
N LEU A 67 -4.75 7.16 0.27
CA LEU A 67 -6.11 7.09 -0.28
C LEU A 67 -6.24 6.18 -1.51
N ILE A 68 -5.13 5.72 -2.10
CA ILE A 68 -5.16 4.88 -3.30
C ILE A 68 -4.47 3.55 -3.00
N SER A 69 -5.12 2.45 -3.37
CA SER A 69 -4.63 1.07 -3.21
C SER A 69 -5.20 0.21 -4.35
N ARG A 70 -4.44 -0.77 -4.85
CA ARG A 70 -4.88 -1.67 -5.93
C ARG A 70 -5.78 -2.78 -5.41
N PHE A 71 -5.61 -3.17 -4.15
CA PHE A 71 -6.33 -4.26 -3.52
C PHE A 71 -7.27 -3.70 -2.47
N ASP A 72 -8.47 -4.26 -2.40
CA ASP A 72 -9.40 -3.89 -1.34
C ASP A 72 -8.84 -4.36 0.02
N LEU A 73 -8.96 -3.51 1.04
CA LEU A 73 -8.52 -3.77 2.42
C LEU A 73 -9.27 -4.94 3.02
N HIS A 74 -10.60 -4.93 2.86
CA HIS A 74 -11.53 -5.95 3.36
C HIS A 74 -11.95 -6.90 2.24
N GLY A 75 -11.24 -6.85 1.11
CA GLY A 75 -11.49 -7.72 -0.02
C GLY A 75 -11.31 -9.17 0.41
N ASN A 76 -12.25 -10.02 0.02
CA ASN A 76 -12.18 -11.42 0.36
C ASN A 76 -11.05 -12.07 -0.44
N TYR A 77 -9.84 -12.14 0.13
CA TYR A 77 -8.65 -12.72 -0.51
C TYR A 77 -8.91 -14.17 -0.98
N SER A 78 -9.89 -14.86 -0.39
CA SER A 78 -10.36 -16.19 -0.81
C SER A 78 -10.92 -16.23 -2.25
N THR A 79 -11.36 -15.10 -2.80
CA THR A 79 -11.88 -15.00 -4.18
C THR A 79 -10.76 -14.91 -5.22
N LEU A 80 -9.52 -14.67 -4.80
CA LEU A 80 -8.37 -14.66 -5.70
C LEU A 80 -8.03 -16.09 -6.15
N PRO A 81 -7.38 -16.30 -7.30
CA PRO A 81 -6.85 -17.61 -7.65
C PRO A 81 -5.93 -18.16 -6.56
N LEU A 82 -6.02 -19.45 -6.24
CA LEU A 82 -5.25 -20.09 -5.16
C LEU A 82 -3.74 -19.81 -5.25
N VAL A 83 -3.20 -19.82 -6.48
CA VAL A 83 -1.79 -19.51 -6.73
C VAL A 83 -1.44 -18.07 -6.30
N THR A 84 -2.33 -17.12 -6.55
CA THR A 84 -2.16 -15.73 -6.12
C THR A 84 -2.24 -15.62 -4.60
N GLN A 85 -3.21 -16.30 -3.96
CA GLN A 85 -3.34 -16.33 -2.50
C GLN A 85 -2.05 -16.84 -1.85
N GLN A 86 -1.55 -18.00 -2.28
CA GLN A 86 -0.32 -18.60 -1.74
C GLN A 86 0.90 -17.68 -1.93
N LYS A 87 1.01 -17.00 -3.08
CA LYS A 87 2.07 -16.02 -3.32
C LYS A 87 1.98 -14.84 -2.36
N LEU A 88 0.78 -14.30 -2.14
CA LEU A 88 0.55 -13.18 -1.22
C LEU A 88 0.83 -13.57 0.23
N GLN A 89 0.35 -14.74 0.67
CA GLN A 89 0.61 -15.27 2.02
C GLN A 89 2.09 -15.48 2.26
N ARG A 90 2.80 -16.13 1.33
CA ARG A 90 4.26 -16.32 1.42
C ARG A 90 4.98 -14.98 1.48
N ALA A 91 4.68 -14.06 0.57
CA ALA A 91 5.31 -12.74 0.53
C ALA A 91 5.06 -11.95 1.83
N THR A 92 3.85 -12.03 2.38
CA THR A 92 3.47 -11.38 3.63
C THR A 92 4.26 -11.94 4.80
N ARG A 93 4.34 -13.27 4.92
CA ARG A 93 5.13 -13.93 5.97
C ARG A 93 6.61 -13.59 5.86
N GLU A 94 7.19 -13.70 4.67
CA GLU A 94 8.57 -13.31 4.42
C GLU A 94 8.81 -11.84 4.80
N TYR A 95 7.86 -10.94 4.48
CA TYR A 95 7.96 -9.54 4.85
C TYR A 95 7.96 -9.39 6.38
N LYS A 96 7.00 -10.00 7.09
CA LYS A 96 6.92 -9.98 8.57
C LYS A 96 8.26 -10.42 9.17
N ASP A 97 8.81 -11.53 8.70
CA ASP A 97 10.09 -12.05 9.17
C ASP A 97 11.24 -11.06 8.92
N GLN A 98 11.29 -10.42 7.75
CA GLN A 98 12.29 -9.38 7.46
C GLN A 98 12.11 -8.15 8.36
N VAL A 99 10.89 -7.73 8.68
CA VAL A 99 10.65 -6.59 9.59
C VAL A 99 11.15 -6.90 10.99
N VAL A 100 10.84 -8.08 11.52
CA VAL A 100 11.31 -8.51 12.83
C VAL A 100 12.83 -8.56 12.86
N LEU A 101 13.46 -9.19 11.86
CA LEU A 101 14.92 -9.21 11.75
C LEU A 101 15.52 -7.79 11.69
N TYR A 102 14.87 -6.89 10.97
CA TYR A 102 15.32 -5.50 10.84
C TYR A 102 15.22 -4.73 12.16
N LYS A 103 14.16 -4.96 12.95
CA LYS A 103 13.96 -4.32 14.26
C LYS A 103 14.92 -4.89 15.32
N CYS A 104 15.14 -6.21 15.34
CA CYS A 104 15.94 -6.88 16.36
C CYS A 104 17.47 -6.82 16.12
N MET A 105 17.93 -6.67 14.88
CA MET A 105 19.35 -6.76 14.54
C MET A 105 20.01 -5.39 14.46
N ASN A 106 21.14 -5.21 15.15
CA ASN A 106 21.92 -3.97 15.13
C ASN A 106 23.09 -3.94 14.14
N ASP A 107 23.45 -5.09 13.56
CA ASP A 107 24.52 -5.21 12.58
C ASP A 107 24.19 -4.52 11.23
N LYS A 108 25.15 -3.74 10.73
CA LYS A 108 25.01 -2.96 9.50
C LYS A 108 24.86 -3.84 8.26
N ALA A 109 25.55 -4.98 8.19
CA ALA A 109 25.48 -5.87 7.03
C ALA A 109 24.10 -6.53 6.94
N THR A 110 23.60 -7.04 8.06
CA THR A 110 22.27 -7.63 8.20
C THR A 110 21.17 -6.63 7.87
N LYS A 111 21.27 -5.39 8.36
CA LYS A 111 20.32 -4.32 8.00
C LYS A 111 20.31 -4.04 6.49
N LYS A 112 21.47 -3.96 5.85
CA LYS A 112 21.58 -3.74 4.40
C LYS A 112 20.95 -4.89 3.61
N LEU A 113 21.21 -6.14 4.02
CA LEU A 113 20.62 -7.32 3.40
C LEU A 113 19.10 -7.34 3.56
N THR A 114 18.61 -7.08 4.77
CA THR A 114 17.18 -7.08 5.08
C THR A 114 16.43 -6.02 4.28
N ARG A 115 16.97 -4.80 4.15
CA ARG A 115 16.41 -3.77 3.27
C ARG A 115 16.34 -4.22 1.81
N LYS A 116 17.39 -4.89 1.32
CA LYS A 116 17.40 -5.45 -0.05
C LYS A 116 16.33 -6.52 -0.22
N ASN A 117 16.14 -7.39 0.77
CA ASN A 117 15.11 -8.42 0.76
C ASN A 117 13.71 -7.82 0.77
N ILE A 118 13.45 -6.83 1.63
CA ILE A 118 12.17 -6.09 1.65
C ILE A 118 11.90 -5.45 0.29
N ALA A 119 12.89 -4.79 -0.31
CA ALA A 119 12.74 -4.19 -1.64
C ALA A 119 12.41 -5.23 -2.71
N ARG A 120 13.01 -6.42 -2.65
CA ARG A 120 12.71 -7.55 -3.56
C ARG A 120 11.29 -8.08 -3.37
N ILE A 121 10.83 -8.23 -2.12
CA ILE A 121 9.46 -8.65 -1.81
C ILE A 121 8.46 -7.64 -2.36
N LYS A 122 8.69 -6.34 -2.12
CA LYS A 122 7.87 -5.25 -2.68
C LYS A 122 7.84 -5.26 -4.21
N ALA A 123 8.98 -5.49 -4.86
CA ALA A 123 9.04 -5.60 -6.32
C ALA A 123 8.20 -6.78 -6.84
N THR A 124 8.22 -7.91 -6.14
CA THR A 124 7.40 -9.09 -6.48
C THR A 124 5.91 -8.75 -6.34
N PHE A 125 5.53 -8.04 -5.27
CA PHE A 125 4.15 -7.60 -5.07
C PHE A 125 3.67 -6.61 -6.14
N ASN A 126 4.55 -5.72 -6.60
CA ASN A 126 4.22 -4.79 -7.68
C ASN A 126 3.93 -5.51 -9.01
N GLN A 127 4.44 -6.72 -9.21
CA GLN A 127 4.14 -7.55 -10.40
C GLN A 127 2.81 -8.30 -10.29
N ILE A 128 2.20 -8.36 -9.10
CA ILE A 128 0.91 -9.03 -8.91
C ILE A 128 -0.19 -8.09 -9.37
N ASN A 129 -0.95 -8.54 -10.38
CA ASN A 129 -2.13 -7.84 -10.86
C ASN A 129 -3.35 -8.19 -10.02
N ASN A 130 -4.23 -7.22 -9.79
CA ASN A 130 -5.49 -7.47 -9.10
C ASN A 130 -6.48 -8.15 -10.05
N PRO A 131 -6.86 -9.42 -9.83
CA PRO A 131 -7.79 -10.15 -10.69
C PRO A 131 -9.23 -9.64 -10.61
N THR A 132 -9.59 -8.84 -9.60
CA THR A 132 -10.95 -8.26 -9.49
C THR A 132 -11.09 -6.96 -10.30
N ASP A 133 -9.97 -6.33 -10.68
CA ASP A 133 -9.95 -5.10 -11.47
C ASP A 133 -10.65 -5.30 -12.83
N VAL A 134 -11.57 -4.38 -13.15
CA VAL A 134 -12.42 -4.49 -14.34
C VAL A 134 -11.60 -4.42 -15.64
N ASP A 135 -10.59 -3.55 -15.72
CA ASP A 135 -9.76 -3.42 -16.91
C ASP A 135 -8.85 -4.65 -17.07
N TYR A 136 -8.31 -5.16 -15.96
CA TYR A 136 -7.52 -6.40 -15.97
C TYR A 136 -8.34 -7.60 -16.44
N ARG A 137 -9.57 -7.77 -15.92
CA ARG A 137 -10.47 -8.86 -16.34
C ARG A 137 -10.82 -8.78 -17.82
N LYS A 138 -11.16 -7.60 -18.32
CA LYS A 138 -11.44 -7.38 -19.75
C LYS A 138 -10.24 -7.75 -20.62
N TRP A 139 -9.03 -7.36 -20.22
CA TRP A 139 -7.81 -7.74 -20.92
C TRP A 139 -7.64 -9.26 -20.93
N LYS A 140 -7.71 -9.92 -19.76
CA LYS A 140 -7.51 -11.37 -19.65
C LYS A 140 -8.57 -12.20 -20.37
N GLU A 141 -9.81 -11.72 -20.43
CA GLU A 141 -10.86 -12.38 -21.21
C GLU A 141 -10.55 -12.38 -22.71
N VAL A 142 -10.11 -11.23 -23.26
CA VAL A 142 -9.73 -11.14 -24.68
C VAL A 142 -8.44 -11.90 -24.97
N GLU A 143 -7.47 -11.87 -24.06
CA GLU A 143 -6.23 -12.66 -24.16
C GLU A 143 -6.53 -14.16 -24.21
N ALA A 144 -7.46 -14.64 -23.36
CA ALA A 144 -7.88 -16.04 -23.38
C ALA A 144 -8.56 -16.43 -24.70
N LYS A 145 -9.41 -15.53 -25.26
CA LYS A 145 -10.03 -15.73 -26.59
C LYS A 145 -8.98 -15.76 -27.70
N PHE A 146 -7.98 -14.88 -27.63
CA PHE A 146 -6.84 -14.88 -28.55
C PHE A 146 -6.08 -16.22 -28.48
N THR A 147 -5.71 -16.67 -27.28
CA THR A 147 -5.00 -17.93 -27.09
C THR A 147 -5.80 -19.12 -27.60
N ALA A 148 -7.10 -19.19 -27.27
CA ALA A 148 -7.97 -20.27 -27.75
C ALA A 148 -8.12 -20.27 -29.28
N HIS A 149 -8.25 -19.09 -29.90
CA HIS A 149 -8.29 -18.97 -31.36
C HIS A 149 -6.96 -19.40 -31.99
N PHE A 150 -5.83 -18.93 -31.44
CA PHE A 150 -4.49 -19.25 -31.91
C PHE A 150 -4.16 -20.75 -31.82
N THR A 151 -4.60 -21.43 -30.76
CA THR A 151 -4.34 -22.88 -30.55
C THR A 151 -5.39 -23.80 -31.16
N SER A 152 -6.47 -23.25 -31.73
CA SER A 152 -7.53 -24.06 -32.36
C SER A 152 -6.99 -24.87 -33.55
N LEU A 153 -7.47 -26.11 -33.69
CA LEU A 153 -7.14 -26.97 -34.83
C LEU A 153 -7.69 -26.34 -36.12
N ARG A 154 -6.80 -26.16 -37.09
CA ARG A 154 -7.10 -25.53 -38.38
C ARG A 154 -7.55 -26.58 -39.39
N PHE A 155 -8.75 -26.40 -39.95
CA PHE A 155 -9.21 -27.11 -41.15
C PHE A 155 -9.22 -26.10 -42.31
N ASP A 156 -8.65 -26.50 -43.46
CA ASP A 156 -7.94 -25.64 -44.42
C ASP A 156 -8.76 -24.61 -45.24
N GLU A 157 -10.08 -24.44 -45.01
CA GLU A 157 -10.95 -23.77 -45.98
C GLU A 157 -11.00 -22.22 -45.91
N ASP A 158 -10.70 -21.56 -44.78
CA ASP A 158 -10.69 -20.08 -44.68
C ASP A 158 -9.49 -19.55 -43.88
N LYS A 159 -8.32 -19.51 -44.53
CA LYS A 159 -7.07 -19.03 -43.93
C LYS A 159 -7.08 -17.51 -43.67
N ASP A 160 -7.69 -16.75 -44.57
CA ASP A 160 -7.63 -15.28 -44.55
C ASP A 160 -8.56 -14.69 -43.49
N GLY A 161 -9.78 -15.23 -43.36
CA GLY A 161 -10.69 -14.86 -42.28
C GLY A 161 -10.11 -15.18 -40.91
N TRP A 162 -9.47 -16.37 -40.78
CA TRP A 162 -8.82 -16.80 -39.54
C TRP A 162 -7.68 -15.87 -39.13
N ASN A 163 -6.78 -15.51 -40.07
CA ASN A 163 -5.66 -14.59 -39.81
C ASN A 163 -6.15 -13.19 -39.43
N LYS A 164 -7.17 -12.67 -40.13
CA LYS A 164 -7.76 -11.37 -39.84
C LYS A 164 -8.36 -11.33 -38.43
N GLN A 165 -9.05 -12.39 -38.01
CA GLN A 165 -9.57 -12.50 -36.65
C GLN A 165 -8.45 -12.55 -35.60
N LEU A 166 -7.37 -13.27 -35.89
CA LEU A 166 -6.20 -13.33 -35.02
C LEU A 166 -5.56 -11.94 -34.84
N GLU A 167 -5.38 -11.19 -35.93
CA GLU A 167 -4.85 -9.83 -35.89
C GLU A 167 -5.74 -8.88 -35.08
N LEU A 168 -7.07 -8.96 -35.26
CA LEU A 168 -8.03 -8.17 -34.50
C LEU A 168 -7.98 -8.48 -33.00
N LEU A 169 -7.93 -9.77 -32.64
CA LEU A 169 -7.83 -10.21 -31.25
C LEU A 169 -6.49 -9.80 -30.63
N GLN A 170 -5.38 -9.91 -31.37
CA GLN A 170 -4.06 -9.46 -30.92
C GLN A 170 -4.04 -7.94 -30.69
N ALA A 171 -4.53 -7.16 -31.65
CA ALA A 171 -4.58 -5.70 -31.55
C ALA A 171 -5.44 -5.26 -30.36
N LYS A 172 -6.60 -5.89 -30.16
CA LYS A 172 -7.48 -5.62 -29.01
C LYS A 172 -6.84 -6.02 -27.69
N THR A 173 -6.14 -7.16 -27.65
CA THR A 173 -5.39 -7.61 -26.46
C THR A 173 -4.31 -6.60 -26.09
N ASN A 174 -3.51 -6.15 -27.06
CA ASN A 174 -2.45 -5.16 -26.85
C ASN A 174 -3.03 -3.83 -26.36
N SER A 175 -4.10 -3.34 -26.99
CA SER A 175 -4.75 -2.08 -26.58
C SER A 175 -5.28 -2.13 -25.14
N LEU A 176 -5.95 -3.23 -24.75
CA LEU A 176 -6.45 -3.39 -23.38
C LEU A 176 -5.33 -3.52 -22.36
N ARG A 177 -4.25 -4.24 -22.72
CA ARG A 177 -3.04 -4.36 -21.90
C ARG A 177 -2.41 -3.00 -21.67
N GLU A 178 -2.16 -2.23 -22.73
CA GLU A 178 -1.57 -0.88 -22.64
C GLU A 178 -2.43 0.05 -21.80
N LYS A 179 -3.75 0.01 -21.96
CA LYS A 179 -4.68 0.78 -21.12
C LYS A 179 -4.53 0.43 -19.64
N TYR A 180 -4.44 -0.85 -19.31
CA TYR A 180 -4.25 -1.32 -17.94
C TYR A 180 -2.86 -0.94 -17.40
N GLU A 181 -1.79 -1.10 -18.18
CA GLU A 181 -0.44 -0.69 -17.78
C GLU A 181 -0.35 0.84 -17.54
N GLN A 182 -1.00 1.64 -18.39
CA GLN A 182 -1.11 3.09 -18.18
C GLN A 182 -1.88 3.44 -16.91
N LYS A 183 -2.97 2.72 -16.60
CA LYS A 183 -3.72 2.88 -15.34
C LYS A 183 -2.82 2.59 -14.14
N ILE A 184 -2.05 1.51 -14.18
CA ILE A 184 -1.05 1.15 -13.15
C ILE A 184 -0.05 2.27 -12.94
N LYS A 185 0.56 2.77 -14.02
CA LYS A 185 1.55 3.85 -13.95
C LYS A 185 0.96 5.16 -13.41
N THR A 186 -0.25 5.50 -13.83
CA THR A 186 -0.88 6.80 -13.52
C THR A 186 -1.36 6.87 -12.08
N PHE A 187 -2.10 5.86 -11.60
CA PHE A 187 -2.77 5.93 -10.31
C PHE A 187 -2.02 5.22 -9.20
N TYR A 188 -1.25 4.17 -9.53
CA TYR A 188 -0.74 3.24 -8.53
C TYR A 188 0.78 3.29 -8.34
N SER A 189 1.48 4.21 -9.02
CA SER A 189 2.93 4.41 -8.83
C SER A 189 3.30 4.85 -7.41
N ASN A 190 2.45 5.68 -6.79
CA ASN A 190 2.60 6.12 -5.39
C ASN A 190 1.48 5.58 -4.48
N ALA A 191 0.72 4.58 -4.91
CA ALA A 191 -0.34 4.00 -4.09
C ALA A 191 0.23 3.36 -2.82
N PHE A 192 -0.52 3.45 -1.73
CA PHE A 192 -0.14 2.87 -0.46
C PHE A 192 -0.99 1.64 -0.16
N GLU A 193 -0.33 0.49 -0.18
CA GLU A 193 -0.97 -0.81 -0.09
C GLU A 193 -0.92 -1.28 1.37
N TRP A 194 -1.88 -0.80 2.16
CA TRP A 194 -1.91 -0.92 3.63
C TRP A 194 -1.57 -2.33 4.14
N SER A 195 -2.20 -3.37 3.59
CA SER A 195 -1.96 -4.77 3.95
C SER A 195 -0.49 -5.21 3.75
N PHE A 196 0.21 -4.64 2.77
CA PHE A 196 1.59 -5.03 2.43
C PHE A 196 2.62 -4.10 3.05
N GLU A 197 2.27 -2.84 3.21
CA GLU A 197 3.15 -1.87 3.83
C GLU A 197 3.15 -2.03 5.36
N PHE A 198 2.07 -2.44 5.99
CA PHE A 198 2.05 -2.75 7.41
C PHE A 198 1.55 -4.17 7.63
N PRO A 199 2.37 -5.19 7.35
CA PRO A 199 1.94 -6.56 7.55
C PRO A 199 1.67 -6.89 9.02
N GLU A 200 2.17 -6.09 9.97
CA GLU A 200 1.83 -6.21 11.39
C GLU A 200 0.33 -6.05 11.68
N VAL A 201 -0.42 -5.39 10.79
CA VAL A 201 -1.89 -5.28 10.89
C VAL A 201 -2.63 -6.33 10.04
N LEU A 202 -1.96 -7.46 9.78
CA LEU A 202 -2.57 -8.66 9.20
C LEU A 202 -2.55 -9.83 10.20
N ASP A 203 -3.59 -10.66 10.16
CA ASP A 203 -3.58 -11.96 10.84
C ASP A 203 -2.65 -12.99 10.13
N ASP A 204 -2.63 -14.23 10.62
CA ASP A 204 -1.82 -15.31 10.04
C ASP A 204 -2.35 -15.81 8.67
N ASN A 205 -3.62 -15.52 8.36
CA ASN A 205 -4.26 -15.86 7.09
C ASN A 205 -4.07 -14.77 6.03
N GLY A 206 -3.57 -13.60 6.44
CA GLY A 206 -3.37 -12.42 5.60
C GLY A 206 -4.57 -11.46 5.57
N ASN A 207 -5.55 -11.63 6.45
CA ASN A 207 -6.70 -10.72 6.55
C ASN A 207 -6.32 -9.47 7.34
N PHE A 208 -6.86 -8.33 6.92
CA PHE A 208 -6.62 -7.05 7.58
C PHE A 208 -7.34 -6.98 8.92
N ILE A 209 -6.58 -6.87 10.01
CA ILE A 209 -7.14 -6.75 11.38
C ILE A 209 -7.42 -5.29 11.76
N GLY A 210 -6.73 -4.34 11.14
CA GLY A 210 -6.88 -2.91 11.43
C GLY A 210 -6.14 -2.41 12.67
N PHE A 211 -6.35 -1.13 12.95
CA PHE A 211 -5.67 -0.37 14.00
C PHE A 211 -6.60 -0.14 15.20
N ASP A 212 -6.03 -0.13 16.40
CA ASP A 212 -6.75 0.25 17.62
C ASP A 212 -7.02 1.77 17.67
N ALA A 213 -6.17 2.57 17.05
CA ALA A 213 -6.38 4.00 16.88
C ALA A 213 -5.88 4.50 15.53
N VAL A 214 -6.61 5.44 14.92
CA VAL A 214 -6.18 6.15 13.69
C VAL A 214 -6.17 7.64 13.98
N ILE A 215 -5.01 8.27 13.78
CA ILE A 215 -4.79 9.69 14.00
C ILE A 215 -4.33 10.35 12.70
N GLY A 216 -4.95 11.47 12.33
CA GLY A 216 -4.62 12.17 11.09
C GLY A 216 -4.78 13.69 11.15
N ASN A 217 -3.99 14.38 10.34
CA ASN A 217 -4.21 15.78 9.99
C ASN A 217 -4.33 15.85 8.46
N PRO A 218 -5.52 15.57 7.91
CA PRO A 218 -5.70 15.50 6.47
C PRO A 218 -5.53 16.88 5.81
N PRO A 219 -5.09 16.93 4.54
CA PRO A 219 -5.07 18.18 3.79
C PRO A 219 -6.50 18.69 3.50
N TYR A 220 -6.62 20.00 3.32
CA TYR A 220 -7.87 20.65 2.92
C TYR A 220 -7.76 21.09 1.46
N MET A 221 -8.49 20.42 0.60
CA MET A 221 -8.51 20.72 -0.83
C MET A 221 -9.88 20.41 -1.42
N ARG A 222 -10.51 21.45 -1.98
CA ARG A 222 -11.82 21.36 -2.62
C ARG A 222 -11.73 20.60 -3.94
N VAL A 223 -12.80 19.88 -4.29
CA VAL A 223 -12.92 19.14 -5.55
C VAL A 223 -12.60 20.00 -6.78
N GLN A 224 -12.96 21.28 -6.81
CA GLN A 224 -12.67 22.17 -7.94
C GLN A 224 -11.16 22.31 -8.19
N THR A 225 -10.37 22.46 -7.12
CA THR A 225 -8.90 22.52 -7.20
C THR A 225 -8.34 21.19 -7.72
N ILE A 226 -8.82 20.07 -7.18
CA ILE A 226 -8.38 18.73 -7.59
C ILE A 226 -8.73 18.48 -9.05
N ARG A 227 -9.95 18.80 -9.49
CA ARG A 227 -10.41 18.57 -10.86
C ARG A 227 -9.66 19.43 -11.88
N ASN A 228 -9.28 20.66 -11.51
CA ASN A 228 -8.48 21.54 -12.37
C ASN A 228 -7.02 21.07 -12.49
N SER A 229 -6.40 20.66 -11.38
CA SER A 229 -4.97 20.28 -11.37
C SER A 229 -4.74 18.80 -11.73
N TYR A 230 -5.67 17.93 -11.37
CA TYR A 230 -5.55 16.46 -11.43
C TYR A 230 -6.90 15.81 -11.82
N PRO A 231 -7.46 16.09 -13.01
CA PRO A 231 -8.81 15.66 -13.40
C PRO A 231 -9.02 14.14 -13.28
N LYS A 232 -8.07 13.35 -13.80
CA LYS A 232 -8.12 11.88 -13.71
C LYS A 232 -8.14 11.36 -12.28
N LEU A 233 -7.47 12.06 -11.36
CA LEU A 233 -7.44 11.67 -9.94
C LEU A 233 -8.76 12.02 -9.26
N ALA A 234 -9.39 13.14 -9.62
CA ALA A 234 -10.73 13.47 -9.15
C ALA A 234 -11.74 12.38 -9.55
N ASP A 235 -11.74 11.96 -10.82
CA ASP A 235 -12.60 10.88 -11.31
C ASP A 235 -12.31 9.56 -10.56
N LYS A 236 -11.04 9.29 -10.24
CA LYS A 236 -10.66 8.10 -9.47
C LYS A 236 -11.16 8.16 -8.02
N TYR A 237 -11.15 9.33 -7.39
CA TYR A 237 -11.70 9.47 -6.05
C TYR A 237 -13.22 9.27 -6.02
N GLU A 238 -13.93 9.77 -7.02
CA GLU A 238 -15.38 9.56 -7.18
C GLU A 238 -15.75 8.09 -7.39
N GLU A 239 -14.87 7.30 -8.02
CA GLU A 239 -15.03 5.84 -8.13
C GLU A 239 -14.81 5.12 -6.79
N LEU A 240 -13.87 5.62 -5.96
CA LEU A 240 -13.40 4.91 -4.77
C LEU A 240 -14.17 5.24 -3.49
N TYR A 241 -14.65 6.47 -3.34
CA TYR A 241 -15.17 6.98 -2.07
C TYR A 241 -16.64 7.32 -2.14
N LYS A 242 -17.43 6.78 -1.20
CA LYS A 242 -18.85 7.09 -1.10
C LYS A 242 -19.08 8.55 -0.66
N SER A 243 -18.14 9.12 0.10
CA SER A 243 -18.20 10.52 0.52
C SER A 243 -17.91 11.50 -0.61
N ALA A 244 -17.56 11.03 -1.83
CA ALA A 244 -17.34 11.86 -3.01
C ALA A 244 -18.67 12.32 -3.64
N THR A 245 -19.50 13.03 -2.87
CA THR A 245 -20.82 13.48 -3.29
C THR A 245 -20.89 15.01 -3.33
N GLY A 246 -21.47 15.55 -4.41
CA GLY A 246 -21.62 16.99 -4.60
C GLY A 246 -20.29 17.75 -4.57
N SER A 247 -20.24 18.85 -3.82
CA SER A 247 -19.00 19.60 -3.58
C SER A 247 -18.30 19.11 -2.32
N TYR A 248 -17.28 18.27 -2.48
CA TYR A 248 -16.51 17.71 -1.37
C TYR A 248 -15.14 18.37 -1.19
N ASP A 249 -14.53 18.10 -0.04
CA ASP A 249 -13.14 18.37 0.28
C ASP A 249 -12.43 17.03 0.53
N ILE A 250 -11.15 16.93 0.18
CA ILE A 250 -10.38 15.69 0.26
C ILE A 250 -10.30 15.10 1.68
N TYR A 251 -10.43 15.92 2.73
CA TYR A 251 -10.43 15.41 4.12
C TYR A 251 -11.55 14.39 4.36
N ALA A 252 -12.67 14.48 3.64
CA ALA A 252 -13.77 13.53 3.75
C ALA A 252 -13.33 12.10 3.40
N PHE A 253 -12.43 11.95 2.41
CA PHE A 253 -11.86 10.66 2.02
C PHE A 253 -10.94 10.10 3.08
N PHE A 254 -10.19 10.95 3.79
CA PHE A 254 -9.39 10.52 4.93
C PHE A 254 -10.26 10.06 6.10
N ALA A 255 -11.41 10.69 6.33
CA ALA A 255 -12.37 10.25 7.34
C ALA A 255 -12.98 8.87 6.98
N GLU A 256 -13.47 8.70 5.74
CA GLU A 256 -13.97 7.41 5.24
C GLU A 256 -12.89 6.33 5.29
N LYS A 257 -11.66 6.66 4.88
CA LYS A 257 -10.52 5.75 4.95
C LYS A 257 -10.19 5.36 6.38
N SER A 258 -10.20 6.30 7.33
CA SER A 258 -9.93 6.02 8.75
C SER A 258 -10.94 5.03 9.34
N LEU A 259 -12.22 5.14 8.97
CA LEU A 259 -13.26 4.17 9.34
C LEU A 259 -12.97 2.77 8.80
N SER A 260 -12.40 2.66 7.60
CA SER A 260 -12.01 1.35 7.04
C SER A 260 -10.75 0.75 7.66
N LEU A 261 -9.93 1.56 8.34
CA LEU A 261 -8.64 1.14 8.90
C LEU A 261 -8.75 0.77 10.39
N VAL A 262 -9.69 1.36 11.12
CA VAL A 262 -9.87 1.13 12.55
C VAL A 262 -10.61 -0.19 12.80
N LYS A 263 -10.31 -0.85 13.92
CA LYS A 263 -11.10 -1.97 14.44
C LYS A 263 -12.49 -1.50 14.89
N GLU A 264 -13.46 -2.40 14.98
CA GLU A 264 -14.82 -2.07 15.47
C GLU A 264 -14.81 -1.39 16.85
N SER A 265 -13.89 -1.78 17.73
CA SER A 265 -13.73 -1.19 19.08
C SER A 265 -12.67 -0.07 19.15
N GLY A 266 -12.10 0.34 18.03
CA GLY A 266 -11.01 1.32 17.99
C GLY A 266 -11.49 2.77 17.94
N VAL A 267 -10.55 3.70 18.06
CA VAL A 267 -10.82 5.15 18.16
C VAL A 267 -10.23 5.89 16.96
N ILE A 268 -10.99 6.83 16.39
CA ILE A 268 -10.51 7.74 15.35
C ILE A 268 -10.39 9.14 15.94
N ASN A 269 -9.24 9.78 15.73
CA ASN A 269 -9.05 11.20 16.01
C ASN A 269 -8.51 11.89 14.75
N SER A 270 -9.13 13.00 14.35
CA SER A 270 -8.63 13.78 13.23
C SER A 270 -8.84 15.25 13.50
N SER A 271 -7.79 16.04 13.28
CA SER A 271 -7.86 17.48 13.42
C SER A 271 -8.54 18.06 12.19
N PHE A 272 -9.80 18.52 12.34
CA PHE A 272 -10.56 19.17 11.29
C PHE A 272 -10.66 20.68 11.55
N SER A 273 -10.29 21.50 10.56
CA SER A 273 -10.54 22.93 10.58
C SER A 273 -12.00 23.20 10.24
N MET A 274 -12.81 23.53 11.24
CA MET A 274 -14.17 24.04 11.03
C MET A 274 -14.13 25.55 10.82
N ALA A 275 -14.06 25.98 9.56
CA ALA A 275 -14.38 27.36 9.22
C ALA A 275 -15.92 27.50 9.21
N THR A 276 -16.50 27.91 10.33
CA THR A 276 -17.88 28.41 10.37
C THR A 276 -17.96 29.67 9.50
N ARG A 277 -18.81 29.64 8.47
CA ARG A 277 -19.18 30.83 7.69
C ARG A 277 -20.19 31.67 8.46
#